data_AF-A0AAD7MBS0-F1
#
_entry.id   AF-A0AAD7MBS0-F1
#
_cell.length_a   1.000
_cell.length_b   1.000
_cell.length_c   1.000
_cell.angle_alpha   90.00
_cell.angle_beta   90.00
_cell.angle_gamma   90.00
#
_symmetry.space_group_name_H-M   'P 1'
#
loop_
_entity.id
_entity.type
_entity.pdbx_description
1 polymer ?
#
loop_
_entity_poly.entity_id
_entity_poly.type
_entity_poly.pdbx_seq_one_letter_code
_entity_poly.pdbx_strand_id
1 'polypeptide(L)'
;MSCRALLAFLSILSVASGLSVASKRMVVQHSRPSAPAGFVSQGAAPATEILNIRLALASNNLAGLQQKLLSVSTPGSSEFRQWLSKDEVTSYVQPSAETVAAFNTWTSANGITPGATSPHGDWVSISVPVSRANTLFAAKFEVFTHPDIKSNLVRTLSVLLPSELVGHVDVIHPSTDFVRTSPRLASIPTRKGPAPPAKPCDTSVDSHPTPPAKSCDTSVGSGRITPTTLCKLERRHERGHPGKQAGLGAPQPRGPRSSSQVSPMDPLAKIM
;
A
#
# COMPACT_ATOMS: atom_id res chain seq x y z
N MET A 1 -34.55 -17.93 -78.50
CA MET A 1 -34.02 -16.61 -78.06
C MET A 1 -34.49 -16.44 -76.63
N SER A 2 -33.67 -16.82 -75.64
CA SER A 2 -32.71 -15.91 -74.97
C SER A 2 -33.48 -14.92 -74.08
N CYS A 3 -33.14 -14.61 -72.84
CA CYS A 3 -31.98 -14.88 -72.00
C CYS A 3 -32.34 -14.31 -70.61
N ARG A 4 -32.01 -15.04 -69.55
CA ARG A 4 -31.39 -14.52 -68.32
C ARG A 4 -31.61 -13.02 -67.98
N ALA A 5 -32.46 -12.76 -66.99
CA ALA A 5 -32.40 -11.65 -66.01
C ALA A 5 -33.78 -11.66 -65.32
N LEU A 6 -33.97 -11.77 -64.01
CA LEU A 6 -33.19 -11.16 -62.94
C LEU A 6 -33.56 -11.93 -61.65
N LEU A 7 -32.87 -13.04 -61.39
CA LEU A 7 -32.87 -13.69 -60.08
C LEU A 7 -31.97 -12.87 -59.15
N ALA A 8 -32.51 -11.90 -58.40
CA ALA A 8 -31.75 -11.19 -57.36
C ALA A 8 -32.64 -10.40 -56.39
N PHE A 9 -33.57 -11.03 -55.66
CA PHE A 9 -34.29 -10.36 -54.56
C PHE A 9 -34.55 -11.28 -53.35
N LEU A 10 -33.61 -12.17 -53.04
CA LEU A 10 -33.65 -13.02 -51.84
C LEU A 10 -32.27 -13.03 -51.19
N SER A 11 -31.93 -11.96 -50.44
CA SER A 11 -30.91 -11.99 -49.38
C SER A 11 -30.76 -10.61 -48.72
N ILE A 12 -31.66 -10.28 -47.79
CA ILE A 12 -31.31 -9.40 -46.67
C ILE A 12 -31.90 -10.03 -45.40
N LEU A 13 -31.32 -11.14 -44.96
CA LEU A 13 -31.52 -11.61 -43.59
C LEU A 13 -30.58 -10.76 -42.72
N SER A 14 -31.11 -9.64 -42.22
CA SER A 14 -30.40 -8.78 -41.27
C SER A 14 -30.20 -9.57 -39.98
N VAL A 15 -29.00 -10.13 -39.79
CA VAL A 15 -28.59 -10.67 -38.49
C VAL A 15 -28.32 -9.47 -37.60
N ALA A 16 -29.37 -9.00 -36.92
CA ALA A 16 -29.23 -8.13 -35.78
C ALA A 16 -28.63 -8.96 -34.63
N SER A 17 -27.31 -9.14 -34.65
CA SER A 17 -26.56 -9.55 -33.47
C SER A 17 -26.72 -8.43 -32.45
N GLY A 18 -27.75 -8.53 -31.62
CA GLY A 18 -27.85 -7.72 -30.42
C GLY A 18 -26.63 -8.03 -29.56
N LEU A 19 -25.62 -7.15 -29.58
CA LEU A 19 -24.68 -7.08 -28.48
C LEU A 19 -25.52 -6.71 -27.26
N SER A 20 -25.96 -7.72 -26.52
CA SER A 20 -26.38 -7.54 -25.15
C SER A 20 -25.15 -6.99 -24.42
N VAL A 21 -25.07 -5.67 -24.30
CA VAL A 21 -24.23 -5.04 -23.29
C VAL A 21 -24.87 -5.46 -21.98
N ALA A 22 -24.47 -6.64 -21.48
CA ALA A 22 -24.76 -7.06 -20.13
C ALA A 22 -24.31 -5.91 -19.25
N SER A 23 -25.27 -5.15 -18.72
CA SER A 23 -24.99 -4.05 -17.82
C SER A 23 -24.27 -4.67 -16.62
N LYS A 24 -22.94 -4.50 -16.57
CA LYS A 24 -22.16 -5.03 -15.46
C LYS A 24 -22.68 -4.38 -14.21
N ARG A 25 -23.27 -5.17 -13.31
CA ARG A 25 -23.77 -4.68 -12.03
C ARG A 25 -22.57 -4.12 -11.26
N MET A 26 -22.70 -2.89 -10.78
CA MET A 26 -21.66 -2.21 -10.01
C MET A 26 -22.14 -2.02 -8.58
N VAL A 27 -21.22 -2.14 -7.62
CA VAL A 27 -21.48 -1.96 -6.18
C VAL A 27 -20.58 -0.85 -5.65
N VAL A 28 -21.11 0.06 -4.84
CA VAL A 28 -20.30 1.13 -4.24
C VAL A 28 -19.30 0.50 -3.25
N GLN A 29 -18.00 0.69 -3.52
CA GLN A 29 -16.93 0.18 -2.66
C GLN A 29 -16.48 1.24 -1.65
N HIS A 30 -16.29 2.47 -2.14
CA HIS A 30 -15.95 3.60 -1.27
C HIS A 30 -16.52 4.88 -1.84
N SER A 31 -17.08 5.71 -0.98
CA SER A 31 -17.64 7.00 -1.36
C SER A 31 -17.50 7.99 -0.22
N ARG A 32 -17.26 9.24 -0.56
CA ARG A 32 -17.23 10.37 0.37
C ARG A 32 -18.03 11.52 -0.25
N PRO A 33 -18.79 12.29 0.55
CA PRO A 33 -19.61 13.37 0.03
C PRO A 33 -18.77 14.54 -0.49
N SER A 34 -17.58 14.75 0.06
CA SER A 34 -16.67 15.84 -0.34
C SER A 34 -15.21 15.48 -0.09
N ALA A 35 -14.31 16.23 -0.74
CA ALA A 35 -12.89 16.20 -0.40
C ALA A 35 -12.67 16.69 1.05
N PRO A 36 -11.67 16.18 1.77
CA PRO A 36 -11.32 16.70 3.09
C PRO A 36 -10.88 18.16 3.06
N ALA A 37 -10.96 18.82 4.21
CA ALA A 37 -10.52 20.21 4.36
C ALA A 37 -9.09 20.43 3.84
N GLY A 38 -8.89 21.54 3.12
CA GLY A 38 -7.61 21.90 2.52
C GLY A 38 -7.37 21.31 1.12
N PHE A 39 -8.11 20.28 0.71
CA PHE A 39 -8.04 19.77 -0.66
C PHE A 39 -9.04 20.51 -1.55
N VAL A 40 -8.53 21.03 -2.67
CA VAL A 40 -9.31 21.78 -3.66
C VAL A 40 -9.20 21.07 -5.00
N SER A 41 -10.34 20.78 -5.63
CA SER A 41 -10.37 20.22 -6.99
C SER A 41 -9.95 21.29 -8.00
N GLN A 42 -9.07 20.90 -8.91
CA GLN A 42 -8.62 21.66 -10.07
C GLN A 42 -9.33 21.20 -11.36
N GLY A 43 -10.33 20.31 -11.23
CA GLY A 43 -11.08 19.74 -12.36
C GLY A 43 -10.66 18.31 -12.72
N ALA A 44 -11.19 17.84 -13.86
CA ALA A 44 -10.98 16.47 -14.32
C ALA A 44 -9.50 16.18 -14.60
N ALA A 45 -9.03 15.01 -14.20
CA ALA A 45 -7.69 14.56 -14.55
C ALA A 45 -7.59 14.28 -16.06
N PRO A 46 -6.42 14.54 -16.70
CA PRO A 46 -6.22 14.27 -18.12
C PRO A 46 -6.55 12.81 -18.46
N ALA A 47 -7.43 12.61 -19.46
CA ALA A 47 -7.93 11.28 -19.82
C ALA A 47 -6.85 10.26 -20.20
N THR A 48 -5.69 10.74 -20.67
CA THR A 48 -4.53 9.97 -21.12
C THR A 48 -3.47 9.79 -20.03
N GLU A 49 -3.57 10.46 -18.89
CA GLU A 49 -2.64 10.28 -17.77
C GLU A 49 -2.74 8.84 -17.26
N ILE A 50 -1.60 8.17 -17.09
CA ILE A 50 -1.55 6.79 -16.62
C ILE A 50 -1.68 6.77 -15.09
N LEU A 51 -2.74 6.12 -14.61
CA LEU A 51 -2.94 5.83 -13.20
C LEU A 51 -2.39 4.44 -12.87
N ASN A 52 -1.51 4.40 -11.87
CA ASN A 52 -1.06 3.17 -11.25
C ASN A 52 -1.99 2.84 -10.09
N ILE A 53 -2.93 1.93 -10.31
CA ILE A 53 -3.92 1.50 -9.33
C ILE A 53 -3.44 0.19 -8.72
N ARG A 54 -3.42 0.13 -7.39
CA ARG A 54 -3.20 -1.07 -6.61
C ARG A 54 -4.54 -1.56 -6.08
N LEU A 55 -4.81 -2.83 -6.27
CA LEU A 55 -5.98 -3.51 -5.74
C LEU A 55 -5.53 -4.45 -4.62
N ALA A 56 -6.14 -4.31 -3.44
CA ALA A 56 -6.00 -5.29 -2.38
C ALA A 56 -6.98 -6.43 -2.65
N LEU A 57 -6.45 -7.62 -2.85
CA LEU A 57 -7.22 -8.83 -2.96
C LEU A 57 -7.66 -9.30 -1.57
N ALA A 58 -8.84 -9.90 -1.49
CA ALA A 58 -9.41 -10.35 -0.23
C ALA A 58 -8.50 -11.38 0.45
N SER A 59 -8.14 -11.11 1.70
CA SER A 59 -7.34 -12.03 2.51
C SER A 59 -8.13 -13.29 2.86
N ASN A 60 -7.47 -14.45 2.85
CA ASN A 60 -8.13 -15.72 3.12
C ASN A 60 -8.61 -15.89 4.58
N ASN A 61 -7.84 -15.42 5.57
CA ASN A 61 -8.16 -15.61 6.99
C ASN A 61 -7.73 -14.43 7.88
N LEU A 62 -8.28 -13.25 7.63
CA LEU A 62 -7.98 -12.05 8.42
C LEU A 62 -8.47 -12.17 9.87
N ALA A 63 -9.62 -12.82 10.09
CA ALA A 63 -10.16 -13.05 11.44
C ALA A 63 -9.23 -13.93 12.30
N GLY A 64 -8.69 -15.01 11.71
CA GLY A 64 -7.71 -15.86 12.36
C GLY A 64 -6.41 -15.12 12.67
N LEU A 65 -5.94 -14.26 11.75
CA LEU A 65 -4.77 -13.41 12.02
C LEU A 65 -5.03 -12.45 13.18
N GLN A 66 -6.21 -11.82 13.25
CA GLN A 66 -6.57 -10.94 14.35
C GLN A 66 -6.62 -11.71 15.69
N GLN A 67 -7.23 -12.90 15.70
CA GLN A 67 -7.27 -13.74 16.91
C GLN A 67 -5.86 -14.12 17.36
N LYS A 68 -4.99 -14.53 16.43
CA LYS A 68 -3.60 -14.88 16.74
C LYS A 68 -2.81 -13.67 17.21
N LEU A 69 -3.01 -12.50 16.60
CA LEU A 69 -2.39 -11.25 17.05
C LEU A 69 -2.75 -10.94 18.51
N LEU A 70 -4.02 -11.11 18.88
CA LEU A 70 -4.48 -10.91 20.26
C LEU A 70 -3.87 -11.92 21.22
N SER A 71 -3.83 -13.21 20.85
CA SER A 71 -3.28 -14.24 21.74
C SER A 71 -1.78 -14.04 22.01
N VAL A 72 -1.01 -13.62 21.01
CA VAL A 72 0.44 -13.41 21.17
C VAL A 72 0.78 -12.07 21.82
N SER A 73 -0.14 -11.10 21.79
CA SER A 73 0.07 -9.76 22.34
C SER A 73 -0.46 -9.57 23.77
N THR A 74 -1.34 -10.46 24.24
CA THR A 74 -2.01 -10.31 25.54
C THR A 74 -1.19 -10.93 26.68
N PRO A 75 -0.74 -10.15 27.68
CA PRO A 75 -0.08 -10.70 28.86
C PRO A 75 -1.00 -11.70 29.59
N GLY A 76 -0.45 -12.83 30.03
CA GLY A 76 -1.21 -13.91 30.67
C GLY A 76 -1.80 -14.95 29.69
N SER A 77 -1.75 -14.69 28.39
CA SER A 77 -1.99 -15.72 27.38
C SER A 77 -0.84 -16.76 27.39
N SER A 78 -1.16 -18.03 27.14
CA SER A 78 -0.17 -19.09 26.95
C SER A 78 0.73 -18.84 25.74
N GLU A 79 0.26 -18.06 24.76
CA GLU A 79 0.97 -17.74 23.52
C GLU A 79 1.69 -16.39 23.56
N PHE A 80 1.70 -15.70 24.71
CA PHE A 80 2.27 -14.37 24.82
C PHE A 80 3.73 -14.31 24.34
N ARG A 81 4.04 -13.33 23.48
CA ARG A 81 5.33 -13.10 22.80
C ARG A 81 5.78 -14.18 21.81
N GLN A 82 4.90 -15.11 21.44
CA GLN A 82 5.17 -16.10 20.39
C GLN A 82 4.77 -15.53 19.01
N TRP A 83 5.55 -14.56 18.53
CA TRP A 83 5.27 -13.85 17.28
C TRP A 83 5.34 -14.76 16.06
N LEU A 84 4.50 -14.49 15.07
CA LEU A 84 4.48 -15.19 13.80
C LEU A 84 5.71 -14.84 12.95
N SER A 85 6.23 -15.84 12.25
CA SER A 85 7.14 -15.66 11.13
C SER A 85 6.43 -15.04 9.92
N LYS A 86 7.22 -14.57 8.94
CA LYS A 86 6.69 -14.00 7.70
C LYS A 86 5.81 -15.00 6.93
N ASP A 87 6.21 -16.26 6.89
CA ASP A 87 5.49 -17.30 6.12
C ASP A 87 4.18 -17.67 6.81
N GLU A 88 4.18 -17.73 8.15
CA GLU A 88 2.95 -17.92 8.91
C GLU A 88 1.97 -16.76 8.68
N VAL A 89 2.42 -15.50 8.69
CA VAL A 89 1.56 -14.35 8.36
C VAL A 89 1.02 -14.48 6.93
N THR A 90 1.86 -14.89 5.98
CA THR A 90 1.46 -15.09 4.57
C THR A 90 0.31 -16.08 4.47
N SER A 91 0.34 -17.18 5.24
CA SER A 91 -0.74 -18.18 5.23
C SER A 91 -2.11 -17.63 5.64
N TYR A 92 -2.16 -16.55 6.41
CA TYR A 92 -3.41 -15.88 6.78
C TYR A 92 -3.88 -14.86 5.74
N VAL A 93 -2.95 -14.08 5.17
CA VAL A 93 -3.30 -12.91 4.34
C VAL A 93 -3.31 -13.19 2.85
N GLN A 94 -2.65 -14.26 2.40
CA GLN A 94 -2.60 -14.61 1.00
C GLN A 94 -4.03 -14.87 0.48
N PRO A 95 -4.40 -14.31 -0.69
CA PRO A 95 -5.73 -14.52 -1.25
C PRO A 95 -6.01 -15.99 -1.62
N SER A 96 -7.27 -16.39 -1.57
CA SER A 96 -7.70 -17.72 -2.01
C SER A 96 -7.47 -17.91 -3.52
N ALA A 97 -7.32 -19.17 -3.96
CA ALA A 97 -7.18 -19.49 -5.39
C ALA A 97 -8.38 -18.98 -6.22
N GLU A 98 -9.57 -19.01 -5.64
CA GLU A 98 -10.80 -18.45 -6.23
C GLU A 98 -10.69 -16.94 -6.45
N THR A 99 -10.22 -16.19 -5.45
CA THR A 99 -10.02 -14.74 -5.54
C THR A 99 -9.02 -14.39 -6.63
N VAL A 100 -7.91 -15.12 -6.71
CA VAL A 100 -6.89 -14.93 -7.76
C VAL A 100 -7.48 -15.25 -9.14
N ALA A 101 -8.25 -16.33 -9.28
CA ALA A 101 -8.88 -16.72 -10.53
C ALA A 101 -9.93 -15.69 -11.00
N ALA A 102 -10.77 -15.19 -10.09
CA ALA A 102 -11.75 -14.15 -10.38
C ALA A 102 -11.08 -12.85 -10.85
N PHE A 103 -10.02 -12.42 -10.16
CA PHE A 103 -9.24 -11.24 -10.54
C PHE A 103 -8.56 -11.40 -11.91
N ASN A 104 -7.95 -12.56 -12.17
CA ASN A 104 -7.30 -12.84 -13.46
C ASN A 104 -8.30 -12.90 -14.62
N THR A 105 -9.49 -13.46 -14.38
CA THR A 105 -10.59 -13.50 -15.34
C THR A 105 -11.06 -12.08 -15.67
N TRP A 106 -11.30 -11.26 -14.65
CA TRP A 106 -11.70 -9.86 -14.83
C TRP A 106 -10.64 -9.05 -15.59
N THR A 107 -9.36 -9.16 -15.22
CA THR A 107 -8.29 -8.41 -15.90
C THR A 107 -8.16 -8.82 -17.37
N SER A 108 -8.20 -10.13 -17.65
CA SER A 108 -8.15 -10.67 -19.02
C SER A 108 -9.34 -10.21 -19.86
N ALA A 109 -10.56 -10.26 -19.32
CA ALA A 109 -11.77 -9.79 -20.00
C ALA A 109 -11.74 -8.28 -20.31
N ASN A 110 -10.95 -7.50 -19.57
CA ASN A 110 -10.80 -6.06 -19.77
C ASN A 110 -9.54 -5.66 -20.55
N GLY A 111 -8.73 -6.64 -21.00
CA GLY A 111 -7.47 -6.41 -21.71
C GLY A 111 -6.41 -5.74 -20.82
N ILE A 112 -6.42 -6.02 -19.52
CA ILE A 112 -5.50 -5.46 -18.53
C ILE A 112 -4.45 -6.52 -18.20
N THR A 113 -3.17 -6.14 -18.30
CA THR A 113 -2.08 -6.97 -17.81
C THR A 113 -1.77 -6.60 -16.36
N PRO A 114 -1.93 -7.52 -15.39
CA PRO A 114 -1.51 -7.29 -14.01
C PRO A 114 0.00 -7.01 -13.95
N GLY A 115 0.37 -6.02 -13.14
CA GLY A 115 1.75 -5.64 -12.86
C GLY A 115 2.31 -6.37 -11.64
N ALA A 116 3.17 -5.68 -10.89
CA ALA A 116 3.82 -6.25 -9.72
C ALA A 116 2.81 -6.60 -8.61
N THR A 117 3.06 -7.76 -8.00
CA THR A 117 2.35 -8.26 -6.82
C THR A 117 3.21 -8.08 -5.57
N SER A 118 2.58 -7.81 -4.42
CA SER A 118 3.27 -7.78 -3.13
C SER A 118 3.90 -9.14 -2.77
N PRO A 119 4.86 -9.18 -1.83
CA PRO A 119 5.46 -10.44 -1.37
C PRO A 119 4.46 -11.45 -0.80
N HIS A 120 3.28 -11.01 -0.35
CA HIS A 120 2.24 -11.86 0.23
C HIS A 120 1.10 -12.18 -0.74
N GLY A 121 1.17 -11.71 -2.00
CA GLY A 121 0.12 -11.98 -2.99
C GLY A 121 -1.15 -11.14 -2.85
N ASP A 122 -1.24 -10.33 -1.79
CA ASP A 122 -2.45 -9.62 -1.37
C ASP A 122 -2.66 -8.27 -2.07
N TRP A 123 -1.63 -7.70 -2.70
CA TRP A 123 -1.75 -6.48 -3.49
C TRP A 123 -1.27 -6.71 -4.92
N VAL A 124 -2.08 -6.32 -5.89
CA VAL A 124 -1.74 -6.38 -7.32
C VAL A 124 -1.88 -5.01 -7.95
N SER A 125 -0.92 -4.63 -8.78
CA SER A 125 -0.93 -3.34 -9.48
C SER A 125 -1.51 -3.47 -10.89
N ILE A 126 -2.23 -2.46 -11.38
CA ILE A 126 -2.61 -2.28 -12.78
C ILE A 126 -2.27 -0.85 -13.19
N SER A 127 -1.86 -0.67 -14.45
CA SER A 127 -1.55 0.64 -15.01
C SER A 127 -2.49 0.91 -16.17
N VAL A 128 -3.37 1.90 -16.01
CA VAL A 128 -4.40 2.23 -17.02
C VAL A 128 -4.57 3.75 -17.14
N PRO A 129 -4.96 4.27 -18.31
CA PRO A 129 -5.30 5.69 -18.45
C PRO A 129 -6.48 6.09 -17.53
N VAL A 130 -6.54 7.34 -17.09
CA VAL A 130 -7.65 7.91 -16.30
C VAL A 130 -9.01 7.59 -16.92
N SER A 131 -9.14 7.77 -18.24
CA SER A 131 -10.37 7.45 -18.97
C SER A 131 -10.82 6.00 -18.77
N ARG A 132 -9.87 5.06 -18.82
CA ARG A 132 -10.14 3.64 -18.63
C ARG A 132 -10.47 3.34 -17.17
N ALA A 133 -9.75 3.94 -16.22
CA ALA A 133 -10.03 3.79 -14.78
C ALA A 133 -11.45 4.26 -14.42
N ASN A 134 -11.87 5.41 -14.95
CA ASN A 134 -13.23 5.94 -14.75
C ASN A 134 -14.29 4.94 -15.24
N THR A 135 -14.07 4.29 -16.39
CA THR A 135 -14.98 3.27 -16.93
C THR A 135 -14.97 1.97 -16.10
N LEU A 136 -13.80 1.48 -15.71
CA LEU A 136 -13.66 0.21 -14.98
C LEU A 136 -14.32 0.24 -13.60
N PHE A 137 -14.25 1.40 -12.94
CA PHE A 137 -14.70 1.55 -11.55
C PHE A 137 -15.86 2.54 -11.38
N ALA A 138 -16.53 2.93 -12.48
CA ALA A 138 -17.57 3.97 -12.51
C ALA A 138 -17.21 5.17 -11.60
N ALA A 139 -16.00 5.69 -11.79
CA ALA A 139 -15.40 6.72 -10.96
C ALA A 139 -15.18 8.01 -11.75
N LYS A 140 -14.87 9.10 -11.04
CA LYS A 140 -14.50 10.39 -11.63
C LYS A 140 -13.22 10.89 -10.99
N PHE A 141 -12.09 10.55 -11.60
CA PHE A 141 -10.79 11.05 -11.17
C PHE A 141 -10.61 12.53 -11.53
N GLU A 142 -10.23 13.30 -10.52
CA GLU A 142 -9.98 14.74 -10.57
C GLU A 142 -8.59 15.04 -9.99
N VAL A 143 -8.02 16.17 -10.39
CA VAL A 143 -6.76 16.67 -9.85
C VAL A 143 -7.07 17.50 -8.61
N PHE A 144 -6.44 17.19 -7.49
CA PHE A 144 -6.58 17.92 -6.24
C PHE A 144 -5.25 18.55 -5.82
N THR A 145 -5.32 19.75 -5.27
CA THR A 145 -4.20 20.46 -4.65
C THR A 145 -4.46 20.65 -3.17
N HIS A 146 -3.39 20.71 -2.39
CA HIS A 146 -3.44 21.06 -0.97
C HIS A 146 -2.28 21.99 -0.63
N PRO A 147 -2.45 23.07 0.17
CA PRO A 147 -1.39 24.04 0.47
C PRO A 147 -0.08 23.41 0.98
N ASP A 148 -0.19 22.39 1.84
CA ASP A 148 0.98 21.68 2.39
C ASP A 148 1.60 20.61 1.48
N ILE A 149 0.95 20.23 0.37
CA ILE A 149 1.44 19.18 -0.53
C ILE A 149 1.90 19.83 -1.83
N LYS A 150 3.20 19.69 -2.13
CA LYS A 150 3.80 20.33 -3.31
C LYS A 150 3.34 19.74 -4.64
N SER A 151 2.91 18.49 -4.65
CA SER A 151 2.46 17.77 -5.84
C SER A 151 0.94 17.69 -5.89
N ASN A 152 0.38 17.70 -7.09
CA ASN A 152 -1.02 17.41 -7.31
C ASN A 152 -1.34 15.94 -7.00
N LEU A 153 -2.56 15.67 -6.56
CA LEU A 153 -3.07 14.32 -6.33
C LEU A 153 -4.21 14.03 -7.30
N VAL A 154 -4.12 12.95 -8.07
CA VAL A 154 -5.28 12.45 -8.83
C VAL A 154 -6.10 11.53 -7.94
N ARG A 155 -7.34 11.93 -7.60
CA ARG A 155 -8.25 11.21 -6.68
C ARG A 155 -9.69 11.24 -7.19
N THR A 156 -10.52 10.38 -6.65
CA THR A 156 -11.98 10.37 -6.88
C THR A 156 -12.69 10.49 -5.55
N LEU A 157 -13.94 10.95 -5.54
CA LEU A 157 -14.79 10.96 -4.35
C LEU A 157 -15.65 9.71 -4.22
N SER A 158 -15.79 8.93 -5.30
CA SER A 158 -16.53 7.68 -5.30
C SER A 158 -15.90 6.67 -6.25
N VAL A 159 -15.90 5.41 -5.84
CA VAL A 159 -15.43 4.28 -6.63
C VAL A 159 -16.38 3.11 -6.44
N LEU A 160 -16.77 2.49 -7.55
CA LEU A 160 -17.61 1.31 -7.58
C LEU A 160 -16.78 0.12 -8.06
N LEU A 161 -17.17 -1.06 -7.60
CA LEU A 161 -16.57 -2.33 -7.92
C LEU A 161 -17.53 -3.14 -8.80
N PRO A 162 -17.08 -3.72 -9.92
CA PRO A 162 -17.85 -4.70 -10.67
C PRO A 162 -18.29 -5.86 -9.78
N SER A 163 -19.52 -6.34 -9.97
CA SER A 163 -20.10 -7.41 -9.14
C SER A 163 -19.27 -8.69 -9.13
N GLU A 164 -18.55 -8.98 -10.23
CA GLU A 164 -17.65 -10.13 -10.36
C GLU A 164 -16.41 -10.05 -9.45
N LEU A 165 -16.11 -8.88 -8.86
CA LEU A 165 -15.00 -8.69 -7.93
C LEU A 165 -15.45 -8.51 -6.47
N VAL A 166 -16.75 -8.46 -6.20
CA VAL A 166 -17.27 -8.29 -4.84
C VAL A 166 -16.90 -9.52 -4.00
N GLY A 167 -16.24 -9.30 -2.86
CA GLY A 167 -15.70 -10.36 -2.01
C GLY A 167 -14.30 -10.86 -2.43
N HIS A 168 -13.78 -10.39 -3.57
CA HIS A 168 -12.42 -10.72 -4.05
C HIS A 168 -11.47 -9.52 -3.99
N VAL A 169 -11.99 -8.30 -3.98
CA VAL A 169 -11.21 -7.05 -3.87
C VAL A 169 -11.74 -6.21 -2.72
N ASP A 170 -10.88 -5.92 -1.75
CA ASP A 170 -11.22 -5.14 -0.57
C ASP A 170 -10.94 -3.64 -0.77
N VAL A 171 -9.86 -3.30 -1.48
CA VAL A 171 -9.41 -1.91 -1.61
C VAL A 171 -8.98 -1.60 -3.04
N ILE A 172 -9.38 -0.43 -3.53
CA ILE A 172 -8.86 0.19 -4.73
C ILE A 172 -8.09 1.44 -4.31
N HIS A 173 -6.81 1.53 -4.68
CA HIS A 173 -5.95 2.65 -4.31
C HIS A 173 -5.10 3.11 -5.50
N PRO A 174 -4.98 4.41 -5.80
CA PRO A 174 -5.65 5.52 -5.11
C PRO A 174 -7.13 5.58 -5.46
N SER A 175 -7.97 5.95 -4.49
CA SER A 175 -9.38 6.23 -4.72
C SER A 175 -9.80 7.49 -3.97
N THR A 176 -10.48 7.33 -2.84
CA THR A 176 -11.00 8.40 -1.98
C THR A 176 -10.05 8.74 -0.82
N ASP A 177 -8.84 8.19 -0.83
CA ASP A 177 -7.82 8.40 0.19
C ASP A 177 -7.00 9.66 -0.11
N PHE A 178 -7.22 10.70 0.70
CA PHE A 178 -6.50 11.98 0.63
C PHE A 178 -5.44 12.02 1.74
N VAL A 179 -4.34 11.31 1.52
CA VAL A 179 -3.25 11.22 2.49
C VAL A 179 -2.32 12.43 2.35
N ARG A 180 -2.13 13.17 3.45
CA ARG A 180 -1.05 14.16 3.57
C ARG A 180 0.24 13.39 3.88
N THR A 181 1.16 13.31 2.92
CA THR A 181 2.51 12.82 3.22
C THR A 181 3.21 13.86 4.09
N SER A 182 3.35 13.57 5.38
CA SER A 182 4.06 14.47 6.28
C SER A 182 5.52 14.61 5.84
N PRO A 183 6.06 15.83 5.67
CA PRO A 183 7.47 16.02 5.36
C PRO A 183 8.41 15.50 6.46
N ARG A 184 7.89 15.12 7.64
CA ARG A 184 8.68 14.43 8.69
C ARG A 184 9.13 13.02 8.29
N LEU A 185 8.49 12.41 7.29
CA LEU A 185 8.85 11.12 6.71
C LEU A 185 9.63 11.26 5.39
N ALA A 186 9.74 12.48 4.84
CA ALA A 186 10.69 12.72 3.77
C ALA A 186 12.09 12.55 4.37
N SER A 187 12.92 11.73 3.74
CA SER A 187 14.31 11.57 4.14
C SER A 187 14.92 12.96 4.28
N ILE A 188 15.33 13.32 5.50
CA ILE A 188 16.12 14.52 5.73
C ILE A 188 17.35 14.33 4.84
N PRO A 189 17.60 15.17 3.82
CA PRO A 189 18.86 15.10 3.10
C PRO A 189 19.92 15.30 4.17
N THR A 190 20.76 14.29 4.39
CA THR A 190 21.87 14.39 5.32
C THR A 190 22.69 15.58 4.86
N ARG A 191 22.59 16.68 5.61
CA ARG A 191 23.39 17.87 5.36
C ARG A 191 24.83 17.39 5.53
N LYS A 192 25.55 17.16 4.43
CA LYS A 192 27.01 16.99 4.42
C LYS A 192 27.62 18.34 4.80
N GLY A 193 27.45 18.73 6.06
CA GLY A 193 28.21 19.77 6.72
C GLY A 193 29.22 19.09 7.65
N PRO A 194 30.43 19.64 7.79
CA PRO A 194 31.40 19.13 8.76
C PRO A 194 30.75 19.10 10.16
N ALA A 195 30.81 17.95 10.83
CA ALA A 195 30.42 17.87 12.22
C ALA A 195 31.31 18.84 13.05
N PRO A 196 30.75 19.65 13.96
CA PRO A 196 31.57 20.40 14.89
C PRO A 196 32.39 19.41 15.74
N PRO A 197 33.66 19.71 16.03
CA PRO A 197 34.52 18.80 16.77
C PRO A 197 33.91 18.50 18.13
N ALA A 198 33.75 17.20 18.42
CA ALA A 198 33.34 16.73 19.73
C ALA A 198 34.40 17.15 20.76
N LYS A 199 34.01 17.98 21.73
CA LYS A 199 34.83 18.18 22.92
C LYS A 199 34.80 16.89 23.75
N PRO A 200 35.94 16.37 24.22
CA PRO A 200 35.96 15.22 25.12
C PRO A 200 35.14 15.54 26.37
N CYS A 201 34.22 14.65 26.74
CA CYS A 201 33.58 14.71 28.05
C CYS A 201 34.64 14.37 29.10
N ASP A 202 34.88 15.30 30.01
CA ASP A 202 35.66 15.08 31.21
C ASP A 202 34.95 14.03 32.08
N THR A 203 35.66 12.92 32.33
CA THR A 203 35.22 11.86 33.24
C THR A 203 35.69 12.22 34.64
N SER A 204 34.88 12.99 35.38
CA SER A 204 34.96 13.00 36.83
C SER A 204 33.71 12.35 37.43
N VAL A 205 33.96 11.28 38.16
CA VAL A 205 33.00 10.48 38.91
C VAL A 205 32.71 11.18 40.25
N ASP A 206 31.44 11.06 40.66
CA ASP A 206 30.77 11.60 41.84
C ASP A 206 31.56 11.96 43.11
N SER A 207 31.05 12.99 43.79
CA SER A 207 30.83 12.92 45.24
C SER A 207 29.55 13.68 45.60
N HIS A 208 28.51 12.92 46.00
CA HIS A 208 27.27 13.40 46.61
C HIS A 208 27.52 13.99 48.01
N PRO A 209 26.70 14.95 48.48
CA PRO A 209 25.66 14.58 49.45
C PRO A 209 24.29 15.24 49.20
N THR A 210 23.23 14.53 49.63
CA THR A 210 21.78 14.81 49.47
C THR A 210 21.22 15.78 50.55
N PRO A 211 19.92 16.18 50.54
CA PRO A 211 19.38 17.49 50.15
C PRO A 211 18.81 18.33 51.34
N PRO A 212 18.09 19.44 51.06
CA PRO A 212 16.66 19.39 51.40
C PRO A 212 15.73 19.95 50.31
N ALA A 213 14.51 19.42 50.31
CA ALA A 213 13.40 19.77 49.42
C ALA A 213 13.07 21.27 49.45
N LYS A 214 13.01 21.91 48.27
CA LYS A 214 12.30 23.17 48.07
C LYS A 214 11.63 23.21 46.69
N SER A 215 10.31 23.41 46.76
CA SER A 215 9.42 24.03 45.77
C SER A 215 9.25 23.35 44.40
N CYS A 216 8.06 22.79 44.18
CA CYS A 216 7.58 22.27 42.90
C CYS A 216 7.06 23.38 41.96
N ASP A 217 7.63 24.59 41.98
CA ASP A 217 7.11 25.71 41.20
C ASP A 217 8.17 26.47 40.42
N THR A 218 9.16 25.74 39.90
CA THR A 218 10.01 26.28 38.85
C THR A 218 9.29 26.05 37.53
N SER A 219 8.75 27.13 36.97
CA SER A 219 8.29 27.22 35.58
C SER A 219 9.12 26.29 34.71
N VAL A 220 8.49 25.35 34.01
CA VAL A 220 9.17 24.54 32.99
C VAL A 220 9.79 25.55 32.02
N GLY A 221 11.07 25.81 32.20
CA GLY A 221 11.81 26.74 31.36
C GLY A 221 11.61 26.31 29.92
N SER A 222 11.72 27.24 28.99
CA SER A 222 11.67 27.04 27.53
C SER A 222 12.80 26.11 27.05
N GLY A 223 12.85 24.90 27.58
CA GLY A 223 13.86 23.88 27.42
C GLY A 223 13.44 23.00 26.28
N ARG A 224 14.19 23.08 25.18
CA ARG A 224 14.01 22.22 24.02
C ARG A 224 14.12 20.75 24.47
N ILE A 225 13.09 19.95 24.20
CA ILE A 225 13.17 18.50 24.41
C ILE A 225 14.22 17.95 23.45
N THR A 226 15.32 17.45 23.99
CA THR A 226 16.39 16.76 23.28
C THR A 226 16.27 15.25 23.47
N PRO A 227 16.84 14.43 22.57
CA PRO A 227 16.92 12.98 22.78
C PRO A 227 17.55 12.62 24.15
N THR A 228 18.50 13.42 24.63
CA THR A 228 19.14 13.24 25.93
C THR A 228 18.20 13.55 27.11
N THR A 229 17.40 14.61 27.03
CA THR A 229 16.41 14.90 28.08
C THR A 229 15.30 13.86 28.10
N LEU A 230 14.89 13.35 26.94
CA LEU A 230 13.92 12.27 26.83
C LEU A 230 14.51 10.96 27.40
N CYS A 231 15.74 10.59 27.04
CA CYS A 231 16.42 9.42 27.62
C CYS A 231 16.55 9.52 29.14
N LYS A 232 16.84 10.70 29.69
CA LYS A 232 16.92 10.91 31.15
C LYS A 232 15.57 10.80 31.83
N LEU A 233 14.48 11.18 31.15
CA LEU A 233 13.12 11.04 31.66
C LEU A 233 12.71 9.56 31.72
N GLU A 234 12.89 8.83 30.61
CA GLU A 234 12.51 7.40 30.49
C GLU A 234 13.32 6.50 31.44
N ARG A 235 14.61 6.80 31.67
CA ARG A 235 15.48 5.99 32.55
C ARG A 235 15.20 6.14 34.05
N ARG A 236 14.36 7.08 34.50
CA ARG A 236 14.03 7.18 35.94
C ARG A 236 13.28 5.94 36.46
N HIS A 237 12.77 5.09 35.57
CA HIS A 237 12.04 3.88 35.93
C HIS A 237 12.90 2.59 35.95
N GLU A 238 14.13 2.61 35.42
CA GLU A 238 15.00 1.43 35.33
C GLU A 238 16.09 1.41 36.42
N ARG A 239 15.68 1.41 37.70
CA ARG A 239 16.56 0.92 38.75
C ARG A 239 16.37 -0.60 38.87
N GLY A 240 17.18 -1.37 38.14
CA GLY A 240 17.44 -2.77 38.51
C GLY A 240 17.37 -3.86 37.43
N HIS A 241 17.79 -3.64 36.18
CA HIS A 241 18.03 -4.78 35.27
C HIS A 241 19.23 -4.56 34.33
N PRO A 242 20.26 -5.43 34.35
CA PRO A 242 21.37 -5.37 33.39
C PRO A 242 20.91 -5.92 32.03
N GLY A 243 20.53 -5.02 31.11
CA GLY A 243 20.14 -5.37 29.75
C GLY A 243 21.33 -5.71 28.85
N LYS A 244 21.36 -6.96 28.34
CA LYS A 244 22.10 -7.35 27.14
C LYS A 244 21.65 -6.47 25.97
N GLN A 245 22.62 -5.89 25.24
CA GLN A 245 22.35 -5.22 23.97
C GLN A 245 21.81 -6.24 22.96
N ALA A 246 20.51 -6.17 22.64
CA ALA A 246 19.97 -6.77 21.44
C ALA A 246 20.38 -5.88 20.26
N GLY A 247 21.23 -6.40 19.38
CA GLY A 247 21.73 -5.66 18.22
C GLY A 247 20.58 -5.23 17.30
N LEU A 248 20.60 -3.96 16.90
CA LEU A 248 19.93 -3.54 15.67
C LEU A 248 20.43 -4.46 14.55
N GLY A 249 19.51 -5.11 13.84
CA GLY A 249 19.81 -6.01 12.73
C GLY A 249 20.82 -5.36 11.78
N ALA A 250 22.04 -5.89 11.78
CA ALA A 250 23.05 -5.52 10.82
C ALA A 250 22.53 -5.88 9.41
N PRO A 251 22.75 -5.03 8.40
CA PRO A 251 22.47 -5.39 7.02
C PRO A 251 23.34 -6.60 6.67
N GLN A 252 22.71 -7.70 6.25
CA GLN A 252 23.45 -8.89 5.81
C GLN A 252 24.42 -8.52 4.67
N PRO A 253 25.69 -8.96 4.72
CA PRO A 253 26.64 -8.75 3.64
C PRO A 253 26.18 -9.52 2.40
N ARG A 254 26.04 -8.81 1.28
CA ARG A 254 25.89 -9.42 -0.05
C ARG A 254 27.15 -10.23 -0.36
N GLY A 255 27.02 -11.55 -0.33
CA GLY A 255 28.05 -12.46 -0.81
C GLY A 255 28.34 -12.28 -2.31
N PRO A 256 29.55 -12.66 -2.76
CA PRO A 256 29.98 -12.45 -4.13
C PRO A 256 29.10 -13.22 -5.12
N ARG A 257 28.76 -12.53 -6.21
CA ARG A 257 27.98 -13.01 -7.33
C ARG A 257 28.77 -14.11 -8.05
N SER A 258 28.40 -15.37 -7.83
CA SER A 258 28.91 -16.50 -8.62
C SER A 258 28.36 -16.38 -10.03
N SER A 259 29.25 -16.07 -10.97
CA SER A 259 29.00 -16.16 -12.40
C SER A 259 29.03 -17.63 -12.79
N SER A 260 27.86 -18.26 -12.90
CA SER A 260 27.72 -19.58 -13.52
C SER A 260 26.78 -19.48 -14.71
N GLN A 261 27.42 -19.41 -15.87
CA GLN A 261 27.04 -19.97 -17.17
C GLN A 261 25.54 -20.09 -17.48
N VAL A 262 25.11 -19.23 -18.38
CA VAL A 262 23.97 -19.45 -19.28
C VAL A 262 24.38 -20.53 -20.27
N SER A 263 23.74 -21.70 -20.20
CA SER A 263 23.62 -22.61 -21.35
C SER A 263 22.19 -22.49 -21.92
N PRO A 264 22.02 -22.63 -23.24
CA PRO A 264 20.81 -22.22 -23.94
C PRO A 264 19.71 -23.26 -23.82
N MET A 265 18.48 -22.83 -23.54
CA MET A 265 17.28 -23.66 -23.69
C MET A 265 16.77 -23.58 -25.12
N ASP A 266 16.66 -24.76 -25.72
CA ASP A 266 16.15 -25.08 -27.05
C ASP A 266 14.65 -24.72 -27.19
N PRO A 267 14.17 -24.19 -28.33
CA PRO A 267 12.79 -23.79 -28.51
C PRO A 267 12.03 -24.84 -29.32
N LEU A 268 11.18 -25.67 -28.69
CA LEU A 268 10.09 -26.40 -29.38
C LEU A 268 9.22 -27.20 -28.40
N ALA A 269 8.02 -26.69 -28.10
CA ALA A 269 6.84 -27.52 -27.87
C ALA A 269 5.58 -26.69 -28.15
N LYS A 270 5.07 -26.90 -29.36
CA LYS A 270 3.85 -26.40 -29.95
C LYS A 270 2.72 -27.37 -29.60
N ILE A 271 1.50 -26.87 -29.44
CA ILE A 271 0.22 -27.59 -29.66
C ILE A 271 -0.18 -28.62 -28.59
N MET A 272 -1.07 -28.21 -27.68
CA MET A 272 -2.48 -28.63 -27.59
C MET A 272 -3.24 -27.70 -26.65
#